data_AF-A0A847QMR6-F1
#
_entry.id   AF-A0A847QMR6-F1
#
_cell.length_a   1.000
_cell.length_b   1.000
_cell.length_c   1.000
_cell.angle_alpha   90.00
_cell.angle_beta   90.00
_cell.angle_gamma   90.00
#
_symmetry.space_group_name_H-M   'P 1'
#
loop_
_entity.id
_entity.type
_entity.pdbx_description
1 polymer ?
#
loop_
_entity_poly.entity_id
_entity_poly.type
_entity_poly.pdbx_seq_one_letter_code
_entity_poly.pdbx_strand_id
1 'polypeptide(L)'
;MNYQEMTKILKEALNLRWDPVAVRLMRPGEEQPAGTIEPSIPLRHCQSLKIARRGNSLYMPPRSHACPDGSGILGLTEMSAKLRSGDLYLLFKKLPSLEIAQKMIASRPEFPAGSYEATLVAPLDEAQFDPDVVIFTLYPEQAMWLCCAQTYATGERQNFQTSGFNSACADLVVKTMKNGQMNISFGCYGARASSDINDFELYLSIPVAQLEAIVQALQKLGQKSIPEERRKIYMHPVMDKIGQRRPESTAGSVRIPDIFVDKELCNGCGLCEAFCPASVLKLTVENGVEIIEVVQPELCSLCYTCVGQCPELAIQIR
;
A
#
# COMPACT_ATOMS: atom_id res chain seq x y z
N MET A 1 3.44 -24.60 -2.63
CA MET A 1 4.30 -24.24 -1.47
C MET A 1 3.46 -24.30 -0.21
N ASN A 2 4.02 -24.51 0.98
CA ASN A 2 3.25 -24.39 2.23
C ASN A 2 3.27 -22.93 2.74
N TYR A 3 2.42 -22.60 3.72
CA TYR A 3 2.30 -21.22 4.21
C TYR A 3 3.53 -20.71 4.96
N GLN A 4 4.31 -21.59 5.60
CA GLN A 4 5.58 -21.20 6.22
C GLN A 4 6.59 -20.74 5.17
N GLU A 5 6.73 -21.51 4.09
CA GLU A 5 7.63 -21.20 2.96
C GLU A 5 7.20 -19.90 2.27
N MET A 6 5.90 -19.74 1.98
CA MET A 6 5.38 -18.52 1.39
C MET A 6 5.64 -17.29 2.27
N THR A 7 5.39 -17.39 3.58
CA THR A 7 5.62 -16.30 4.53
C THR A 7 7.08 -15.88 4.58
N LYS A 8 8.00 -16.84 4.57
CA LYS A 8 9.45 -16.55 4.52
C LYS A 8 9.80 -15.74 3.27
N ILE A 9 9.36 -16.19 2.10
CA ILE A 9 9.62 -15.50 0.83
C ILE A 9 9.02 -14.08 0.84
N LEU A 10 7.78 -13.93 1.30
CA LEU A 10 7.10 -12.63 1.37
C LEU A 10 7.87 -11.65 2.25
N LYS A 11 8.30 -12.09 3.44
CA LYS A 11 9.09 -11.28 4.37
C LYS A 11 10.42 -10.87 3.76
N GLU A 12 11.15 -11.81 3.16
CA GLU A 12 12.46 -11.56 2.55
C GLU A 12 12.37 -10.64 1.32
N ALA A 13 11.47 -10.91 0.38
CA ALA A 13 11.35 -10.13 -0.85
C ALA A 13 10.87 -8.69 -0.58
N LEU A 14 9.90 -8.53 0.30
CA LEU A 14 9.25 -7.24 0.54
C LEU A 14 9.81 -6.48 1.74
N ASN A 15 10.71 -7.07 2.55
CA ASN A 15 11.14 -6.52 3.85
C ASN A 15 9.95 -6.21 4.75
N LEU A 16 9.04 -7.18 4.91
CA LEU A 16 7.81 -6.97 5.67
C LEU A 16 8.12 -6.74 7.16
N ARG A 17 7.50 -5.70 7.72
CA ARG A 17 7.53 -5.41 9.15
C ARG A 17 6.59 -6.35 9.94
N TRP A 18 5.45 -6.69 9.35
CA TRP A 18 4.37 -7.42 9.99
C TRP A 18 4.08 -8.72 9.25
N ASP A 19 3.60 -9.73 9.97
CA ASP A 19 3.20 -11.00 9.36
C ASP A 19 1.99 -10.80 8.45
N PRO A 20 1.97 -11.41 7.24
CA PRO A 20 0.74 -11.56 6.49
C PRO A 20 -0.29 -12.31 7.34
N VAL A 21 -1.54 -11.85 7.33
CA VAL A 21 -2.63 -12.40 8.15
C VAL A 21 -3.52 -13.28 7.30
N ALA A 22 -3.56 -14.58 7.61
CA ALA A 22 -4.56 -15.50 7.10
C ALA A 22 -5.93 -15.17 7.71
N VAL A 23 -6.96 -15.04 6.88
CA VAL A 23 -8.34 -14.79 7.30
C VAL A 23 -9.28 -15.81 6.68
N ARG A 24 -10.12 -16.43 7.51
CA ARG A 24 -11.21 -17.32 7.07
C ARG A 24 -12.53 -16.87 7.67
N LEU A 25 -13.61 -16.93 6.89
CA LEU A 25 -14.97 -16.88 7.40
C LEU A 25 -15.48 -18.30 7.63
N MET A 26 -15.60 -18.68 8.89
CA MET A 26 -15.96 -20.04 9.30
C MET A 26 -17.43 -20.30 9.00
N ARG A 27 -17.72 -21.37 8.24
CA ARG A 27 -19.10 -21.70 7.84
C ARG A 27 -19.86 -22.37 8.99
N PRO A 28 -21.21 -22.33 8.97
CA PRO A 28 -22.00 -23.04 9.95
C PRO A 28 -21.68 -24.52 10.04
N GLY A 29 -21.45 -25.01 11.26
CA GLY A 29 -21.10 -26.41 11.53
C GLY A 29 -19.62 -26.78 11.34
N GLU A 30 -18.75 -25.83 10.97
CA GLU A 30 -17.30 -26.05 11.05
C GLU A 30 -16.83 -25.98 12.51
N GLU A 31 -15.90 -26.85 12.88
CA GLU A 31 -15.31 -26.84 14.22
C GLU A 31 -14.27 -25.71 14.34
N GLN A 32 -14.17 -25.13 15.54
CA GLN A 32 -13.12 -24.16 15.85
C GLN A 32 -11.74 -24.83 15.65
N PRO A 33 -10.86 -24.26 14.81
CA PRO A 33 -9.52 -24.80 14.62
C PRO A 33 -8.71 -24.80 15.92
N ALA A 34 -7.91 -25.85 16.10
CA ALA A 34 -6.96 -25.92 17.21
C ALA A 34 -6.01 -24.71 17.22
N GLY A 35 -5.49 -24.37 18.40
CA GLY A 35 -4.55 -23.26 18.56
C GLY A 35 -5.15 -21.85 18.42
N THR A 36 -6.42 -21.72 18.03
CA THR A 36 -7.13 -20.43 18.03
C THR A 36 -7.66 -20.10 19.42
N ILE A 37 -7.60 -18.84 19.82
CA ILE A 37 -8.14 -18.35 21.09
C ILE A 37 -9.30 -17.39 20.85
N GLU A 38 -10.36 -17.52 21.65
CA GLU A 38 -11.39 -16.49 21.73
C GLU A 38 -10.90 -15.36 22.66
N PRO A 39 -10.92 -14.08 22.23
CA PRO A 39 -10.47 -13.00 23.09
C PRO A 39 -11.41 -12.83 24.29
N SER A 40 -10.83 -12.45 25.42
CA SER A 40 -11.56 -12.22 26.68
C SER A 40 -12.51 -11.03 26.65
N ILE A 41 -12.33 -10.11 25.69
CA ILE A 41 -13.21 -8.98 25.43
C ILE A 41 -13.55 -8.91 23.93
N PRO A 42 -14.72 -8.37 23.57
CA PRO A 42 -15.03 -8.14 22.17
C PRO A 42 -14.03 -7.18 21.52
N LEU A 43 -13.57 -7.52 20.31
CA LEU A 43 -12.65 -6.72 19.50
C LEU A 43 -13.32 -6.29 18.20
N ARG A 44 -12.87 -5.19 17.62
CA ARG A 44 -13.20 -4.89 16.22
C ARG A 44 -12.44 -5.87 15.32
N HIS A 45 -13.01 -6.27 14.18
CA HIS A 45 -12.30 -7.12 13.21
C HIS A 45 -10.93 -6.54 12.79
N CYS A 46 -10.80 -5.22 12.63
CA CYS A 46 -9.50 -4.59 12.37
C CYS A 46 -8.48 -4.73 13.52
N GLN A 47 -8.94 -4.85 14.77
CA GLN A 47 -8.08 -5.13 15.91
C GLN A 47 -7.65 -6.60 15.93
N SER A 48 -8.49 -7.53 15.50
CA SER A 48 -8.11 -8.95 15.40
C SER A 48 -7.01 -9.13 14.34
N LEU A 49 -7.06 -8.40 13.22
CA LEU A 49 -5.96 -8.38 12.23
C LEU A 49 -4.64 -7.85 12.81
N LYS A 50 -4.71 -6.79 13.62
CA LYS A 50 -3.54 -6.24 14.33
C LYS A 50 -2.93 -7.25 15.31
N ILE A 51 -3.76 -8.01 16.01
CA ILE A 51 -3.29 -9.04 16.94
C ILE A 51 -2.70 -10.21 16.17
N ALA A 52 -3.34 -10.62 15.08
CA ALA A 52 -2.87 -11.70 14.23
C ALA A 52 -1.52 -11.42 13.57
N ARG A 53 -1.31 -10.21 13.02
CA ARG A 53 -0.01 -9.83 12.44
C ARG A 53 1.16 -9.76 13.45
N ARG A 54 0.87 -10.00 14.74
CA ARG A 54 1.80 -10.01 15.88
C ARG A 54 1.87 -11.39 16.56
N GLY A 55 1.56 -12.47 15.83
CA GLY A 55 1.78 -13.83 16.32
C GLY A 55 0.64 -14.46 17.12
N ASN A 56 -0.63 -14.04 16.92
CA ASN A 56 -1.75 -14.61 17.67
C ASN A 56 -2.88 -15.11 16.76
N SER A 57 -3.33 -16.33 16.99
CA SER A 57 -4.42 -16.95 16.22
C SER A 57 -5.74 -16.81 16.97
N LEU A 58 -6.75 -16.15 16.38
CA LEU A 58 -8.01 -15.83 17.04
C LEU A 58 -9.21 -16.52 16.38
N TYR A 59 -10.13 -16.98 17.23
CA TYR A 59 -11.48 -17.38 16.88
C TYR A 59 -12.46 -16.28 17.35
N MET A 60 -13.21 -15.70 16.42
CA MET A 60 -14.06 -14.53 16.69
C MET A 60 -15.52 -14.81 16.29
N PRO A 61 -16.31 -15.46 17.16
CA PRO A 61 -17.75 -15.60 16.99
C PRO A 61 -18.45 -14.23 17.12
N PRO A 62 -19.74 -14.09 16.75
CA PRO A 62 -20.53 -12.87 16.87
C PRO A 62 -20.31 -12.06 18.15
N ARG A 63 -20.32 -12.74 19.32
CA ARG A 63 -20.17 -12.12 20.64
C ARG A 63 -18.81 -11.46 20.86
N SER A 64 -17.79 -11.89 20.11
CA SER A 64 -16.43 -11.36 20.20
C SER A 64 -16.21 -10.18 19.25
N HIS A 65 -17.20 -9.79 18.44
CA HIS A 65 -17.09 -8.61 17.57
C HIS A 65 -17.69 -7.36 18.23
N ALA A 66 -16.83 -6.36 18.50
CA ALA A 66 -17.23 -5.08 19.08
C ALA A 66 -17.82 -4.08 18.06
N CYS A 67 -17.73 -4.37 16.75
CA CYS A 67 -18.20 -3.47 15.70
C CYS A 67 -19.43 -4.07 15.00
N PRO A 68 -20.65 -3.54 15.21
CA PRO A 68 -21.86 -4.05 14.57
C PRO A 68 -21.82 -3.98 13.04
N ASP A 69 -21.22 -2.92 12.48
CA ASP A 69 -20.93 -2.87 11.03
C ASP A 69 -20.05 -4.05 10.59
N GLY A 70 -18.99 -4.34 11.34
CA GLY A 70 -18.05 -5.42 11.02
C GLY A 70 -18.74 -6.78 11.01
N SER A 71 -19.40 -7.15 12.12
CA SER A 71 -20.08 -8.44 12.24
C SER A 71 -21.21 -8.61 11.22
N GLY A 72 -21.96 -7.53 10.96
CA GLY A 72 -23.01 -7.54 9.94
C GLY A 72 -22.48 -7.70 8.52
N ILE A 73 -21.45 -6.93 8.14
CA ILE A 73 -20.87 -6.97 6.79
C ILE A 73 -20.28 -8.34 6.48
N LEU A 74 -19.64 -8.95 7.48
CA LEU A 74 -19.02 -10.27 7.38
C LEU A 74 -20.06 -11.41 7.37
N GLY A 75 -21.35 -11.11 7.50
CA GLY A 75 -22.42 -12.12 7.46
C GLY A 75 -22.58 -12.92 8.75
N LEU A 76 -22.03 -12.44 9.88
CA LEU A 76 -22.11 -13.14 11.16
C LEU A 76 -23.45 -12.91 11.88
N THR A 77 -23.98 -11.68 11.77
CA THR A 77 -25.17 -11.23 12.51
C THR A 77 -26.04 -10.34 11.65
N GLU A 78 -27.35 -10.29 11.93
CA GLU A 78 -28.21 -9.29 11.31
C GLU A 78 -27.85 -7.88 11.80
N MET A 79 -27.86 -6.90 10.90
CA MET A 79 -27.64 -5.51 11.27
C MET A 79 -28.90 -4.92 11.90
N SER A 80 -28.74 -4.05 12.90
CA SER A 80 -29.89 -3.35 13.47
C SER A 80 -30.58 -2.45 12.43
N ALA A 81 -31.88 -2.20 12.59
CA ALA A 81 -32.65 -1.34 11.70
C ALA A 81 -32.01 0.05 11.50
N LYS A 82 -31.48 0.65 12.58
CA LYS A 82 -30.79 1.95 12.54
C LYS A 82 -29.46 1.92 11.78
N LEU A 83 -28.80 0.76 11.73
CA LEU A 83 -27.58 0.59 10.96
C LEU A 83 -27.89 0.38 9.48
N ARG A 84 -28.89 -0.46 9.17
CA ARG A 84 -29.40 -0.72 7.82
C ARG A 84 -29.92 0.55 7.15
N SER A 85 -30.66 1.39 7.87
CA SER A 85 -31.24 2.63 7.34
C SER A 85 -30.19 3.71 7.05
N GLY A 86 -29.06 3.70 7.77
CA GLY A 86 -28.06 4.77 7.76
C GLY A 86 -28.15 5.74 8.92
N ASP A 87 -29.17 5.65 9.80
CA ASP A 87 -29.37 6.58 10.92
C ASP A 87 -28.14 6.67 11.84
N LEU A 88 -27.45 5.55 12.09
CA LEU A 88 -26.24 5.56 12.92
C LEU A 88 -25.10 6.36 12.30
N TYR A 89 -25.00 6.42 10.97
CA TYR A 89 -23.97 7.21 10.30
C TYR A 89 -24.20 8.71 10.46
N LEU A 90 -25.45 9.14 10.56
CA LEU A 90 -25.83 10.53 10.89
C LEU A 90 -25.62 10.82 12.37
N LEU A 91 -26.05 9.90 13.25
CA LEU A 91 -25.91 10.04 14.70
C LEU A 91 -24.44 10.22 15.10
N PHE A 92 -23.53 9.47 14.48
CA PHE A 92 -22.09 9.59 14.67
C PHE A 92 -21.45 10.73 13.87
N LYS A 93 -22.25 11.57 13.20
CA LYS A 93 -21.80 12.70 12.36
C LYS A 93 -20.75 12.31 11.32
N LYS A 94 -20.84 11.08 10.81
CA LYS A 94 -19.93 10.58 9.77
C LYS A 94 -20.37 11.03 8.38
N LEU A 95 -21.68 11.23 8.19
CA LEU A 95 -22.28 11.62 6.92
C LEU A 95 -23.32 12.73 7.14
N PRO A 96 -23.48 13.64 6.16
CA PRO A 96 -24.29 14.84 6.34
C PRO A 96 -25.79 14.63 6.14
N SER A 97 -26.22 13.55 5.48
CA SER A 97 -27.64 13.26 5.24
C SER A 97 -27.92 11.76 5.09
N LEU A 98 -29.19 11.38 5.30
CA LEU A 98 -29.63 9.99 5.21
C LEU A 98 -29.51 9.45 3.78
N GLU A 99 -29.83 10.28 2.79
CA GLU A 99 -29.68 9.92 1.37
C GLU A 99 -28.23 9.52 1.04
N ILE A 100 -27.25 10.30 1.54
CA ILE A 100 -25.82 10.01 1.33
C ILE A 100 -25.42 8.73 2.06
N ALA A 101 -25.90 8.51 3.29
CA ALA A 101 -25.67 7.27 4.03
C ALA A 101 -26.23 6.05 3.30
N GLN A 102 -27.44 6.14 2.75
CA GLN A 102 -28.07 5.06 2.00
C GLN A 102 -27.33 4.74 0.70
N LYS A 103 -26.87 5.75 -0.05
CA LYS A 103 -26.02 5.54 -1.24
C LYS A 103 -24.71 4.81 -0.90
N MET A 104 -24.05 5.18 0.20
CA MET A 104 -22.84 4.50 0.67
C MET A 104 -23.12 3.06 1.12
N ILE A 105 -24.21 2.83 1.85
CA ILE A 105 -24.59 1.48 2.30
C ILE A 105 -24.92 0.59 1.10
N ALA A 106 -25.64 1.11 0.10
CA ALA A 106 -26.04 0.35 -1.08
C ALA A 106 -24.86 -0.11 -1.96
N SER A 107 -23.76 0.65 -1.99
CA SER A 107 -22.56 0.27 -2.75
C SER A 107 -21.60 -0.65 -1.99
N ARG A 108 -21.81 -0.81 -0.69
CA ARG A 108 -20.93 -1.58 0.20
C ARG A 108 -21.12 -3.09 0.00
N PRO A 109 -20.05 -3.86 -0.20
CA PRO A 109 -20.15 -5.32 -0.26
C PRO A 109 -20.39 -5.90 1.14
N GLU A 110 -21.32 -6.84 1.26
CA GLU A 110 -21.59 -7.60 2.50
C GLU A 110 -22.08 -9.03 2.20
N PHE A 111 -21.97 -9.94 3.15
CA PHE A 111 -22.59 -11.26 3.08
C PHE A 111 -23.97 -11.28 3.78
N PRO A 112 -24.90 -12.15 3.36
CA PRO A 112 -26.16 -12.34 4.08
C PRO A 112 -25.91 -12.73 5.54
N ALA A 113 -26.75 -12.25 6.46
CA ALA A 113 -26.64 -12.59 7.87
C ALA A 113 -26.79 -14.11 8.08
N GLY A 114 -25.98 -14.67 8.97
CA GLY A 114 -25.94 -16.11 9.24
C GLY A 114 -25.20 -16.94 8.20
N SER A 115 -24.54 -16.33 7.20
CA SER A 115 -23.70 -17.05 6.24
C SER A 115 -22.47 -17.69 6.89
N TYR A 116 -22.01 -17.11 8.02
CA TYR A 116 -20.80 -17.52 8.72
C TYR A 116 -21.00 -17.43 10.24
N GLU A 117 -20.32 -18.29 10.99
CA GLU A 117 -20.44 -18.40 12.46
C GLU A 117 -19.30 -17.71 13.21
N ALA A 118 -18.16 -17.49 12.56
CA ALA A 118 -17.02 -16.78 13.15
C ALA A 118 -16.08 -16.24 12.07
N THR A 119 -15.22 -15.29 12.46
CA THR A 119 -14.00 -15.00 11.70
C THR A 119 -12.81 -15.64 12.39
N LEU A 120 -11.97 -16.31 11.61
CA LEU A 120 -10.69 -16.85 12.04
C LEU A 120 -9.59 -15.96 11.49
N VAL A 121 -8.63 -15.59 12.33
CA VAL A 121 -7.46 -14.82 11.90
C VAL A 121 -6.19 -15.39 12.52
N ALA A 122 -5.10 -15.47 11.78
CA ALA A 122 -3.82 -15.98 12.26
C ALA A 122 -2.66 -15.36 11.45
N PRO A 123 -1.42 -15.33 11.98
CA PRO A 123 -0.25 -15.25 11.12
C PRO A 123 -0.32 -16.34 10.04
N LEU A 124 0.02 -16.00 8.79
CA LEU A 124 -0.11 -16.93 7.66
C LEU A 124 0.68 -18.23 7.90
N ASP A 125 1.88 -18.14 8.45
CA ASP A 125 2.76 -19.28 8.79
C ASP A 125 2.27 -20.13 9.97
N GLU A 126 1.36 -19.62 10.79
CA GLU A 126 0.75 -20.30 11.93
C GLU A 126 -0.70 -20.74 11.70
N ALA A 127 -1.26 -20.45 10.52
CA ALA A 127 -2.65 -20.75 10.20
C ALA A 127 -2.91 -22.27 10.20
N GLN A 128 -3.77 -22.72 11.12
CA GLN A 128 -4.25 -24.12 11.21
C GLN A 128 -5.60 -24.33 10.51
N PHE A 129 -5.88 -23.49 9.51
CA PHE A 129 -7.10 -23.50 8.70
C PHE A 129 -6.77 -22.98 7.31
N ASP A 130 -7.61 -23.32 6.32
CA ASP A 130 -7.48 -22.78 4.97
C ASP A 130 -8.07 -21.35 4.91
N PRO A 131 -7.25 -20.30 4.73
CA PRO A 131 -7.74 -18.93 4.61
C PRO A 131 -8.51 -18.72 3.32
N ASP A 132 -9.53 -17.86 3.35
CA ASP A 132 -10.18 -17.36 2.15
C ASP A 132 -9.34 -16.25 1.51
N VAL A 133 -8.76 -15.38 2.36
CA VAL A 133 -7.93 -14.25 1.95
C VAL A 133 -6.72 -14.10 2.87
N VAL A 134 -5.66 -13.54 2.33
CA VAL A 134 -4.49 -13.10 3.10
C VAL A 134 -4.40 -11.58 3.07
N ILE A 135 -4.34 -10.97 4.25
CA ILE A 135 -4.30 -9.52 4.44
C ILE A 135 -2.90 -9.09 4.88
N PHE A 136 -2.38 -8.07 4.22
CA PHE A 136 -1.07 -7.48 4.46
C PHE A 136 -1.21 -6.07 5.00
N THR A 137 -0.38 -5.69 5.96
CA THR A 137 -0.14 -4.27 6.30
C THR A 137 1.19 -3.84 5.69
N LEU A 138 1.17 -2.86 4.79
CA LEU A 138 2.27 -2.57 3.89
C LEU A 138 2.58 -1.09 3.81
N TYR A 139 3.83 -0.77 3.48
CA TYR A 139 4.17 0.51 2.86
C TYR A 139 3.75 0.52 1.38
N PRO A 140 3.49 1.70 0.77
CA PRO A 140 3.06 1.80 -0.62
C PRO A 140 3.95 1.07 -1.63
N GLU A 141 5.27 1.10 -1.44
CA GLU A 141 6.21 0.37 -2.31
C GLU A 141 6.01 -1.15 -2.25
N GLN A 142 5.77 -1.71 -1.07
CA GLN A 142 5.55 -3.15 -0.90
C GLN A 142 4.22 -3.57 -1.56
N ALA A 143 3.19 -2.72 -1.46
CA ALA A 143 1.93 -2.95 -2.16
C ALA A 143 2.10 -2.87 -3.68
N MET A 144 2.90 -1.93 -4.19
CA MET A 144 3.26 -1.85 -5.60
C MET A 144 3.93 -3.15 -6.07
N TRP A 145 4.85 -3.73 -5.29
CA TRP A 145 5.49 -4.99 -5.68
C TRP A 145 4.55 -6.18 -5.72
N LEU A 146 3.52 -6.22 -4.86
CA LEU A 146 2.47 -7.24 -4.97
C LEU A 146 1.65 -7.06 -6.25
N CYS A 147 1.36 -5.82 -6.66
CA CYS A 147 0.74 -5.56 -7.96
C CYS A 147 1.65 -6.01 -9.11
N CYS A 148 2.93 -5.64 -9.10
CA CYS A 148 3.89 -6.06 -10.10
C CYS A 148 4.02 -7.59 -10.16
N ALA A 149 3.99 -8.27 -9.02
CA ALA A 149 4.04 -9.72 -8.94
C ALA A 149 2.78 -10.38 -9.51
N GLN A 150 1.59 -9.85 -9.23
CA GLN A 150 0.37 -10.35 -9.87
C GLN A 150 0.40 -10.11 -11.39
N THR A 151 0.78 -8.92 -11.86
CA THR A 151 0.93 -8.66 -13.30
C THR A 151 2.01 -9.52 -13.95
N TYR A 152 3.10 -9.82 -13.23
CA TYR A 152 4.12 -10.76 -13.72
C TYR A 152 3.54 -12.17 -13.89
N ALA A 153 2.68 -12.61 -12.97
CA ALA A 153 2.06 -13.92 -13.00
C ALA A 153 0.94 -14.05 -14.07
N THR A 154 0.17 -12.97 -14.32
CA THR A 154 -1.05 -13.06 -15.14
C THR A 154 -1.06 -12.17 -16.38
N GLY A 155 -0.21 -11.14 -16.44
CA GLY A 155 -0.26 -10.07 -17.43
C GLY A 155 -1.39 -9.06 -17.22
N GLU A 156 -2.22 -9.23 -16.18
CA GLU A 156 -3.40 -8.42 -15.96
C GLU A 156 -3.12 -7.16 -15.12
N ARG A 157 -3.98 -6.17 -15.26
CA ARG A 157 -3.98 -4.95 -14.44
C ARG A 157 -4.93 -5.12 -13.25
N GLN A 158 -4.47 -4.72 -12.07
CA GLN A 158 -5.28 -4.72 -10.86
C GLN A 158 -6.38 -3.64 -10.95
N ASN A 159 -7.57 -3.96 -10.47
CA ASN A 159 -8.67 -3.01 -10.34
C ASN A 159 -9.16 -2.98 -8.88
N PHE A 160 -8.79 -1.92 -8.17
CA PHE A 160 -9.13 -1.77 -6.76
C PHE A 160 -10.43 -0.99 -6.57
N GLN A 161 -11.29 -1.50 -5.69
CA GLN A 161 -12.53 -0.85 -5.30
C GLN A 161 -12.49 -0.68 -3.79
N THR A 162 -12.06 0.50 -3.36
CA THR A 162 -11.88 0.85 -1.96
C THR A 162 -12.61 2.13 -1.62
N SER A 163 -12.96 2.26 -0.34
CA SER A 163 -13.44 3.52 0.22
C SER A 163 -12.72 3.84 1.53
N GLY A 164 -12.92 5.06 2.05
CA GLY A 164 -12.51 5.41 3.42
C GLY A 164 -13.40 4.82 4.51
N PHE A 165 -14.39 3.99 4.16
CA PHE A 165 -15.36 3.36 5.05
C PHE A 165 -15.27 1.84 4.98
N ASN A 166 -15.63 1.17 6.08
CA ASN A 166 -15.75 -0.30 6.15
C ASN A 166 -14.54 -1.12 5.62
N SER A 167 -13.33 -0.57 5.67
CA SER A 167 -12.05 -1.14 5.25
C SER A 167 -11.88 -2.66 5.51
N ALA A 168 -11.50 -3.07 6.72
CA ALA A 168 -11.08 -4.46 6.95
C ALA A 168 -12.18 -5.50 6.64
N CYS A 169 -13.43 -5.22 7.00
CA CYS A 169 -14.53 -6.14 6.72
C CYS A 169 -14.96 -6.12 5.25
N ALA A 170 -15.33 -4.96 4.71
CA ALA A 170 -15.90 -4.85 3.37
C ALA A 170 -14.82 -4.90 2.28
N ASP A 171 -13.80 -4.04 2.35
CA ASP A 171 -12.79 -3.90 1.28
C ASP A 171 -11.83 -5.09 1.24
N LEU A 172 -11.36 -5.58 2.40
CA LEU A 172 -10.27 -6.57 2.43
C LEU A 172 -10.76 -8.01 2.50
N VAL A 173 -11.91 -8.26 3.12
CA VAL A 173 -12.49 -9.62 3.23
C VAL A 173 -13.59 -9.81 2.20
N VAL A 174 -14.73 -9.14 2.36
CA VAL A 174 -15.91 -9.44 1.53
C VAL A 174 -15.66 -9.15 0.06
N LYS A 175 -15.05 -8.00 -0.27
CA LYS A 175 -14.83 -7.61 -1.66
C LYS A 175 -13.93 -8.62 -2.38
N THR A 176 -12.80 -8.94 -1.77
CA THR A 176 -11.78 -9.87 -2.25
C THR A 176 -12.32 -11.29 -2.39
N MET A 177 -13.11 -11.78 -1.42
CA MET A 177 -13.78 -13.07 -1.51
C MET A 177 -14.81 -13.11 -2.65
N LYS A 178 -15.58 -12.04 -2.84
CA LYS A 178 -16.67 -12.01 -3.83
C LYS A 178 -16.18 -11.90 -5.27
N ASN A 179 -15.17 -11.09 -5.55
CA ASN A 179 -14.66 -10.92 -6.91
C ASN A 179 -13.48 -11.84 -7.23
N GLY A 180 -12.87 -12.47 -6.22
CA GLY A 180 -11.69 -13.30 -6.40
C GLY A 180 -10.48 -12.52 -6.93
N GLN A 181 -10.40 -11.21 -6.66
CA GLN A 181 -9.32 -10.32 -7.08
C GLN A 181 -8.69 -9.62 -5.88
N MET A 182 -7.41 -9.24 -5.98
CA MET A 182 -6.76 -8.43 -4.94
C MET A 182 -7.51 -7.12 -4.71
N ASN A 183 -7.55 -6.66 -3.47
CA ASN A 183 -8.09 -5.33 -3.15
C ASN A 183 -7.22 -4.59 -2.14
N ILE A 184 -7.24 -3.26 -2.23
CA ILE A 184 -6.51 -2.37 -1.32
C ILE A 184 -7.48 -1.71 -0.34
N SER A 185 -6.98 -1.24 0.80
CA SER A 185 -7.73 -0.32 1.64
C SER A 185 -6.81 0.64 2.36
N PHE A 186 -7.22 1.91 2.43
CA PHE A 186 -6.49 2.94 3.17
C PHE A 186 -6.65 2.81 4.69
N GLY A 187 -7.44 1.86 5.18
CA GLY A 187 -7.88 1.86 6.58
C GLY A 187 -9.01 2.87 6.79
N CYS A 188 -10.17 2.40 7.22
CA CYS A 188 -11.29 3.30 7.46
C CYS A 188 -11.09 4.13 8.71
N TYR A 189 -11.86 5.21 8.87
CA TYR A 189 -11.83 6.07 10.05
C TYR A 189 -11.80 5.26 11.37
N GLY A 190 -12.69 4.28 11.51
CA GLY A 190 -12.74 3.43 12.70
C GLY A 190 -11.55 2.49 12.85
N ALA A 191 -11.02 1.97 11.74
CA ALA A 191 -9.83 1.10 11.77
C ALA A 191 -8.60 1.89 12.19
N ARG A 192 -8.34 3.05 11.57
CA ARG A 192 -7.21 3.92 11.94
C ARG A 192 -7.30 4.42 13.39
N ALA A 193 -8.52 4.73 13.87
CA ALA A 193 -8.72 5.15 15.26
C ALA A 193 -8.54 4.01 16.30
N SER A 194 -8.64 2.74 15.90
CA SER A 194 -8.64 1.59 16.83
C SER A 194 -7.46 0.63 16.65
N SER A 195 -6.58 0.91 15.69
CA SER A 195 -5.38 0.12 15.40
C SER A 195 -4.15 1.03 15.32
N ASP A 196 -2.97 0.43 15.16
CA ASP A 196 -1.67 1.11 15.06
C ASP A 196 -1.20 1.26 13.61
N ILE A 197 -2.12 1.32 12.64
CA ILE A 197 -1.78 1.66 11.25
C ILE A 197 -1.29 3.11 11.24
N ASN A 198 -0.07 3.33 10.79
CA ASN A 198 0.47 4.69 10.66
C ASN A 198 0.11 5.35 9.32
N ASP A 199 0.47 6.62 9.16
CA ASP A 199 0.12 7.43 7.97
C ASP A 199 0.80 6.94 6.68
N PHE A 200 1.87 6.15 6.81
CA PHE A 200 2.59 5.55 5.69
C PHE A 200 2.18 4.09 5.44
N GLU A 201 1.29 3.51 6.24
CA GLU A 201 0.82 2.14 6.08
C GLU A 201 -0.57 2.10 5.40
N LEU A 202 -0.76 1.10 4.56
CA LEU A 202 -2.04 0.72 3.97
C LEU A 202 -2.26 -0.79 4.11
N TYR A 203 -3.47 -1.24 3.79
CA TYR A 203 -3.76 -2.66 3.71
C TYR A 203 -3.92 -3.13 2.27
N LEU A 204 -3.50 -4.36 2.00
CA LEU A 204 -3.79 -5.08 0.76
C LEU A 204 -4.26 -6.49 1.10
N SER A 205 -5.22 -6.99 0.35
CA SER A 205 -5.74 -8.35 0.49
C SER A 205 -5.58 -9.13 -0.81
N ILE A 206 -5.22 -10.40 -0.68
CA ILE A 206 -5.01 -11.33 -1.79
C ILE A 206 -5.92 -12.55 -1.57
N PRO A 207 -6.73 -12.96 -2.55
CA PRO A 207 -7.44 -14.24 -2.49
C PRO A 207 -6.43 -15.39 -2.40
N VAL A 208 -6.63 -16.35 -1.49
CA VAL A 208 -5.63 -17.43 -1.25
C VAL A 208 -5.22 -18.16 -2.53
N ALA A 209 -6.16 -18.32 -3.47
CA ALA A 209 -5.93 -18.99 -4.75
C ALA A 209 -4.86 -18.31 -5.63
N GLN A 210 -4.61 -17.01 -5.46
CA GLN A 210 -3.59 -16.27 -6.21
C GLN A 210 -2.24 -16.19 -5.48
N LEU A 211 -2.21 -16.54 -4.19
CA LEU A 211 -1.08 -16.28 -3.32
C LEU A 211 0.19 -16.99 -3.80
N GLU A 212 0.09 -18.29 -4.15
CA GLU A 212 1.25 -19.07 -4.58
C GLU A 212 1.93 -18.47 -5.81
N ALA A 213 1.15 -18.12 -6.84
CA ALA A 213 1.68 -17.54 -8.07
C ALA A 213 2.36 -16.18 -7.82
N ILE A 214 1.78 -15.36 -6.95
CA ILE A 214 2.36 -14.06 -6.55
C ILE A 214 3.67 -14.26 -5.80
N VAL A 215 3.73 -15.23 -4.88
CA VAL A 215 4.96 -15.55 -4.13
C VAL A 215 6.08 -16.00 -5.08
N GLN A 216 5.77 -16.87 -6.05
CA GLN A 216 6.75 -17.29 -7.07
C GLN A 216 7.23 -16.11 -7.93
N ALA A 217 6.32 -15.22 -8.33
CA ALA A 217 6.67 -14.01 -9.06
C ALA A 217 7.58 -13.08 -8.24
N LEU A 218 7.30 -12.90 -6.94
CA LEU A 218 8.16 -12.13 -6.05
C LEU A 218 9.56 -12.73 -5.91
N GLN A 219 9.71 -14.06 -5.87
CA GLN A 219 11.04 -14.69 -5.88
C GLN A 219 11.82 -14.31 -7.14
N LYS A 220 11.17 -14.28 -8.31
CA LYS A 220 11.82 -13.89 -9.57
C LYS A 220 12.15 -12.40 -9.60
N LEU A 221 11.21 -11.54 -9.22
CA LEU A 221 11.42 -10.09 -9.16
C LEU A 221 12.48 -9.71 -8.12
N GLY A 222 12.56 -10.45 -7.01
CA GLY A 222 13.55 -10.28 -5.95
C GLY A 222 14.99 -10.53 -6.38
N GLN A 223 15.23 -11.24 -7.49
CA GLN A 223 16.58 -11.49 -8.00
C GLN A 223 17.21 -10.26 -8.65
N LYS A 224 16.39 -9.33 -9.17
CA LYS A 224 16.89 -8.19 -9.94
C LYS A 224 16.06 -6.92 -9.73
N SER A 225 14.80 -6.93 -10.12
CA SER A 225 13.95 -5.73 -10.20
C SER A 225 13.78 -5.03 -8.84
N ILE A 226 13.47 -5.79 -7.78
CA ILE A 226 13.27 -5.23 -6.44
C ILE A 226 14.57 -4.60 -5.90
N PRO A 227 15.73 -5.31 -5.90
CA PRO A 227 17.00 -4.70 -5.48
C PRO A 227 17.46 -3.53 -6.34
N GLU A 228 17.21 -3.52 -7.65
CA GLU A 228 17.61 -2.42 -8.54
C GLU A 228 16.80 -1.15 -8.28
N GLU A 229 15.47 -1.25 -8.15
CA GLU A 229 14.61 -0.11 -7.81
C GLU A 229 14.99 0.48 -6.45
N ARG A 230 15.18 -0.37 -5.43
CA ARG A 230 15.55 0.07 -4.08
C ARG A 230 16.91 0.76 -4.03
N ARG A 231 17.85 0.34 -4.90
CA ARG A 231 19.15 1.00 -5.12
C ARG A 231 19.09 2.20 -6.08
N LYS A 232 17.91 2.55 -6.57
CA LYS A 232 17.67 3.65 -7.53
C LYS A 232 18.53 3.51 -8.80
N ILE A 233 18.75 2.28 -9.24
CA ILE A 233 19.44 1.99 -10.50
C ILE A 233 18.50 2.38 -11.65
N TYR A 234 18.80 3.51 -12.27
CA TYR A 234 18.02 4.06 -13.37
C TYR A 234 18.37 3.33 -14.68
N MET A 235 17.36 2.76 -15.34
CA MET A 235 17.51 2.34 -16.73
C MET A 235 17.33 3.56 -17.62
N HIS A 236 18.40 3.95 -18.32
CA HIS A 236 18.30 4.97 -19.36
C HIS A 236 17.26 4.53 -20.40
N PRO A 237 16.33 5.42 -20.81
CA PRO A 237 15.34 5.05 -21.80
C PRO A 237 16.06 4.63 -23.09
N VAL A 238 15.60 3.53 -23.68
CA VAL A 238 16.03 3.17 -25.03
C VAL A 238 15.40 4.20 -25.96
N MET A 239 16.19 5.20 -26.34
CA MET A 239 15.76 6.24 -27.27
C MET A 239 15.56 5.62 -28.65
N ASP A 240 14.33 5.21 -28.96
CA ASP A 240 13.93 4.94 -30.33
C ASP A 240 13.82 6.27 -31.11
N LYS A 241 13.87 6.25 -32.43
CA LYS A 241 13.81 7.45 -33.28
C LYS A 241 12.49 8.24 -33.13
N ILE A 242 11.49 7.65 -32.45
CA ILE A 242 10.20 8.25 -32.13
C ILE A 242 10.37 9.15 -30.89
N GLY A 243 10.58 10.44 -31.11
CA GLY A 243 10.73 11.43 -30.03
C GLY A 243 12.07 12.18 -30.02
N GLN A 244 12.95 11.94 -31.01
CA GLN A 244 14.07 12.85 -31.25
C GLN A 244 13.51 14.27 -31.40
N ARG A 245 14.02 15.19 -30.57
CA ARG A 245 13.72 16.61 -30.64
C ARG A 245 13.90 17.02 -32.11
N ARG A 246 12.79 17.29 -32.81
CA ARG A 246 12.88 17.76 -34.20
C ARG A 246 13.79 18.99 -34.17
N PRO A 247 14.82 19.09 -35.02
CA PRO A 247 15.59 20.33 -35.10
C PRO A 247 14.58 21.44 -35.41
N GLU A 248 14.36 22.34 -34.45
CA GLU A 248 13.48 23.47 -34.64
C GLU A 248 14.07 24.30 -35.79
N SER A 249 13.29 24.44 -36.85
CA SER A 249 13.56 25.43 -37.89
C SER A 249 13.41 26.81 -37.27
N THR A 250 14.55 27.49 -37.13
CA THR A 250 14.74 28.95 -37.06
C THR A 250 14.17 29.72 -35.87
N ALA A 251 15.11 30.35 -35.14
CA ALA A 251 15.03 31.71 -34.59
C ALA A 251 13.98 32.01 -33.49
N GLY A 252 13.88 31.15 -32.47
CA GLY A 252 13.41 31.56 -31.13
C GLY A 252 14.58 31.48 -30.16
N SER A 253 14.88 32.54 -29.41
CA SER A 253 15.93 32.52 -28.39
C SER A 253 15.64 31.42 -27.36
N VAL A 254 16.42 30.35 -27.35
CA VAL A 254 16.37 29.38 -26.25
C VAL A 254 16.66 30.16 -24.97
N ARG A 255 15.66 30.25 -24.08
CA ARG A 255 15.83 30.94 -22.79
C ARG A 255 16.72 30.06 -21.92
N ILE A 256 17.99 30.40 -21.87
CA ILE A 256 18.96 29.77 -20.95
C ILE A 256 18.51 30.14 -19.53
N PRO A 257 18.19 29.16 -18.66
CA PRO A 257 17.84 29.43 -17.28
C PRO A 257 18.98 30.12 -16.53
N ASP A 258 18.64 31.08 -15.68
CA ASP A 258 19.62 31.69 -14.78
C ASP A 258 19.74 30.79 -13.54
N ILE A 259 20.93 30.21 -13.36
CA ILE A 259 21.22 29.26 -12.27
C ILE A 259 22.21 29.93 -11.33
N PHE A 260 21.73 30.30 -10.16
CA PHE A 260 22.53 30.95 -9.13
C PHE A 260 22.95 29.95 -8.05
N VAL A 261 24.24 29.94 -7.71
CA VAL A 261 24.80 29.16 -6.59
C VAL A 261 25.41 30.14 -5.59
N ASP A 262 24.86 30.16 -4.38
CA ASP A 262 25.42 30.90 -3.25
C ASP A 262 26.66 30.18 -2.71
N LYS A 263 27.84 30.73 -3.02
CA LYS A 263 29.13 30.14 -2.63
C LYS A 263 29.41 30.25 -1.12
N GLU A 264 28.73 31.13 -0.40
CA GLU A 264 28.89 31.23 1.06
C GLU A 264 28.10 30.14 1.79
N LEU A 265 26.97 29.71 1.21
CA LEU A 265 26.17 28.59 1.72
C LEU A 265 26.64 27.22 1.19
N CYS A 266 27.30 27.18 0.03
CA CYS A 266 27.74 25.92 -0.55
C CYS A 266 28.83 25.24 0.29
N ASN A 267 28.55 24.02 0.75
CA ASN A 267 29.50 23.20 1.53
C ASN A 267 30.25 22.13 0.69
N GLY A 268 30.07 22.12 -0.64
CA GLY A 268 30.78 21.19 -1.53
C GLY A 268 30.30 19.74 -1.52
N CYS A 269 29.13 19.40 -0.96
CA CYS A 269 28.72 17.99 -0.81
C CYS A 269 28.50 17.17 -2.10
N GLY A 270 28.48 17.79 -3.29
CA GLY A 270 28.40 17.10 -4.59
C GLY A 270 27.03 16.51 -4.98
N LEU A 271 26.01 16.57 -4.12
CA LEU A 271 24.69 15.97 -4.41
C LEU A 271 24.03 16.53 -5.68
N CYS A 272 24.13 17.84 -5.90
CA CYS A 272 23.51 18.49 -7.05
C CYS A 272 24.19 18.12 -8.38
N GLU A 273 25.49 17.80 -8.39
CA GLU A 273 26.17 17.20 -9.54
C GLU A 273 25.66 15.77 -9.77
N ALA A 274 25.62 14.95 -8.71
CA ALA A 274 25.20 13.55 -8.79
C ALA A 274 23.75 13.38 -9.30
N PHE A 275 22.85 14.29 -8.95
CA PHE A 275 21.44 14.22 -9.34
C PHE A 275 21.08 15.05 -10.58
N CYS A 276 22.00 15.81 -11.16
CA CYS A 276 21.70 16.56 -12.38
C CYS A 276 21.67 15.62 -13.59
N PRO A 277 20.50 15.36 -14.20
CA PRO A 277 20.40 14.41 -15.33
C PRO A 277 21.09 14.92 -16.60
N ALA A 278 21.36 16.22 -16.64
CA ALA A 278 21.99 16.91 -17.75
C ALA A 278 23.39 17.45 -17.39
N SER A 279 23.98 17.03 -16.26
CA SER A 279 25.33 17.41 -15.81
C SER A 279 25.63 18.92 -15.87
N VAL A 280 24.65 19.76 -15.52
CA VAL A 280 24.75 21.22 -15.54
C VAL A 280 25.64 21.80 -14.44
N LEU A 281 25.80 21.05 -13.35
CA LEU A 281 26.52 21.44 -12.15
C LEU A 281 27.72 20.51 -11.97
N LYS A 282 28.86 21.07 -11.59
CA LYS A 282 30.11 20.32 -11.39
C LYS A 282 30.74 20.70 -10.06
N LEU A 283 31.24 19.71 -9.32
CA LEU A 283 32.04 19.96 -8.12
C LEU A 283 33.45 20.40 -8.53
N THR A 284 33.89 21.56 -8.04
CA THR A 284 35.21 22.13 -8.31
C THR A 284 35.85 22.59 -7.00
N VAL A 285 37.15 22.87 -7.04
CA VAL A 285 37.91 23.34 -5.89
C VAL A 285 38.33 24.78 -6.14
N GLU A 286 37.85 25.72 -5.33
CA GLU A 286 38.23 27.12 -5.37
C GLU A 286 38.83 27.50 -4.00
N ASN A 287 40.07 28.03 -4.00
CA ASN A 287 40.80 28.40 -2.79
C ASN A 287 40.92 27.29 -1.71
N GLY A 288 40.97 26.03 -2.15
CA GLY A 288 41.09 24.87 -1.25
C GLY A 288 39.76 24.40 -0.63
N VAL A 289 38.63 24.98 -1.06
CA VAL A 289 37.28 24.60 -0.64
C VAL A 289 36.54 23.98 -1.83
N GLU A 290 35.86 22.86 -1.59
CA GLU A 290 34.98 22.25 -2.58
C GLU A 290 33.70 23.08 -2.72
N ILE A 291 33.39 23.50 -3.94
CA ILE A 291 32.21 24.31 -4.27
C ILE A 291 31.57 23.84 -5.57
N ILE A 292 30.31 24.21 -5.80
CA ILE A 292 29.59 23.87 -7.02
C ILE A 292 29.69 25.01 -8.04
N GLU A 293 30.01 24.65 -9.28
CA GLU A 293 30.05 25.55 -10.42
C GLU A 293 29.00 25.15 -11.47
N VAL A 294 28.41 26.16 -12.13
CA VAL A 294 27.47 25.97 -13.25
C VAL A 294 28.26 25.91 -14.55
N VAL A 295 28.31 24.75 -15.20
CA VAL A 295 29.19 24.51 -16.36
C VAL A 295 28.48 24.52 -17.71
N GLN A 296 27.20 24.12 -17.77
CA GLN A 296 26.41 24.04 -19.02
C GLN A 296 24.93 24.42 -18.81
N PRO A 297 24.63 25.68 -18.47
CA PRO A 297 23.28 26.13 -18.10
C PRO A 297 22.25 25.91 -19.21
N GLU A 298 22.67 25.89 -20.48
CA GLU A 298 21.83 25.64 -21.65
C GLU A 298 21.24 24.23 -21.72
N LEU A 299 21.83 23.27 -21.00
CA LEU A 299 21.33 21.90 -20.90
C LEU A 299 20.37 21.70 -19.71
N CYS A 300 20.13 22.76 -18.91
CA CYS A 300 19.22 22.70 -17.79
C CYS A 300 17.78 22.40 -18.23
N SER A 301 17.23 21.30 -17.73
CA SER A 301 15.86 20.87 -18.02
C SER A 301 14.81 21.47 -17.07
N LEU A 302 15.20 22.42 -16.20
CA LEU A 302 14.32 23.01 -15.18
C LEU A 302 13.62 21.96 -14.30
N CYS A 303 14.28 20.85 -13.97
CA CYS A 303 13.68 19.82 -13.11
C CYS A 303 13.71 20.17 -11.62
N TYR A 304 14.44 21.22 -11.23
CA TYR A 304 14.64 21.67 -9.83
C TYR A 304 15.21 20.60 -8.88
N THR A 305 15.71 19.46 -9.37
CA THR A 305 16.28 18.39 -8.53
C THR A 305 17.47 18.87 -7.72
N CYS A 306 18.37 19.65 -8.32
CA CYS A 306 19.51 20.24 -7.60
C CYS A 306 19.07 21.21 -6.49
N VAL A 307 18.02 22.01 -6.72
CA VAL A 307 17.46 22.92 -5.71
C VAL A 307 16.88 22.13 -4.54
N GLY A 308 16.12 21.07 -4.82
CA GLY A 308 15.49 20.25 -3.78
C GLY A 308 16.46 19.35 -3.01
N GLN A 309 17.58 18.94 -3.61
CA GLN A 309 18.59 18.07 -2.97
C GLN A 309 19.70 18.83 -2.24
N CYS A 310 19.78 20.16 -2.39
CA CYS A 310 20.80 20.96 -1.71
C CYS A 310 20.44 21.12 -0.21
N PRO A 311 21.21 20.54 0.72
CA PRO A 311 20.91 20.63 2.15
C PRO A 311 21.05 22.07 2.69
N GLU A 312 21.92 22.87 2.07
CA GLU A 312 22.21 24.26 2.46
C GLU A 312 21.33 25.28 1.74
N LEU A 313 20.41 24.83 0.87
CA LEU A 313 19.53 25.71 0.07
C LEU A 313 20.29 26.74 -0.78
N ALA A 314 21.50 26.40 -1.20
CA ALA A 314 22.42 27.29 -1.90
C ALA A 314 22.11 27.52 -3.39
N ILE A 315 21.09 26.89 -3.97
CA ILE A 315 20.85 26.90 -5.43
C ILE A 315 19.49 27.51 -5.76
N GLN A 316 19.45 28.42 -6.74
CA GLN A 316 18.21 29.00 -7.30
C GLN A 316 18.21 28.91 -8.84
N ILE A 317 17.03 28.74 -9.44
CA ILE A 317 16.84 28.70 -10.91
C ILE A 317 15.71 29.65 -11.31
N ARG A 318 15.95 30.56 -12.28
CA ARG A 318 15.02 31.61 -12.76
C ARG A 318 14.83 31.67 -14.27
#